data_AF-A0A438X492-F1
#
_entry.id   AF-A0A438X492-F1
#
_cell.length_a   1.000
_cell.length_b   1.000
_cell.length_c   1.000
_cell.angle_alpha   90.00
_cell.angle_beta   90.00
_cell.angle_gamma   90.00
#
_symmetry.space_group_name_H-M   'P 1'
#
loop_
_entity.id
_entity.type
_entity.pdbx_description
1 polymer ?
#
loop_
_entity_poly.entity_id
_entity_poly.type
_entity_poly.pdbx_seq_one_letter_code
_entity_poly.pdbx_strand_id
1 'polypeptide(L)'
;GYGSYGGLMLNGSVSERNLFGTGQSMSLYANIATGGGRSYPGMPKGAGRMFAGNLSLTNPRIFDSWYSSTINLYADYRISYQYIQQGGGFGVNIGRMLGNRTHVSLGYNLNVTKLLGFSSPLYNRYYSSVNEVVSPRQCSTPASVIINRLSGGKTPLQPESCSSPGAITTSPEIKGIWDRDYHTPITSSFTLDVSYDNTDDYYFPRNGVIFNSYATMSGLPSSGTLNSWNGLGGNVRNTKV
;
A
#
# COMPACT_ATOMS: atom_id res chain seq x y z
N GLY A 1 19.09 10.08 -4.86
CA GLY A 1 18.52 10.21 -6.21
C GLY A 1 17.63 11.43 -6.30
N TYR A 2 17.20 11.83 -7.50
CA TYR A 2 16.24 12.93 -7.69
C TYR A 2 15.24 12.54 -8.78
N GLY A 3 13.98 12.93 -8.61
CA GLY A 3 12.92 12.72 -9.59
C GLY A 3 12.00 13.93 -9.67
N SER A 4 11.45 14.20 -10.85
CA SER A 4 10.54 15.34 -11.07
C SER A 4 9.26 15.27 -10.22
N TYR A 5 8.77 14.06 -9.94
CA TYR A 5 7.61 13.83 -9.07
C TYR A 5 8.00 13.66 -7.59
N GLY A 6 9.00 12.83 -7.30
CA GLY A 6 9.42 12.50 -5.93
C GLY A 6 10.33 13.53 -5.26
N GLY A 7 10.83 14.52 -6.01
CA GLY A 7 11.82 15.46 -5.51
C GLY A 7 13.16 14.76 -5.20
N LEU A 8 13.83 15.21 -4.14
CA LEU A 8 15.04 14.57 -3.64
C LEU A 8 14.67 13.27 -2.94
N MET A 9 15.34 12.19 -3.31
CA MET A 9 15.16 10.85 -2.74
C MET A 9 16.45 10.40 -2.05
N LEU A 10 16.33 9.97 -0.81
CA LEU A 10 17.43 9.41 -0.02
C LEU A 10 17.09 7.98 0.36
N ASN A 11 17.99 7.07 0.02
CA ASN A 11 17.89 5.68 0.41
C ASN A 11 19.08 5.31 1.29
N GLY A 12 18.81 4.63 2.40
CA GLY A 12 19.83 4.10 3.28
C GLY A 12 19.42 2.71 3.76
N SER A 13 20.40 1.82 3.88
CA SER A 13 20.19 0.51 4.48
C SER A 13 21.41 0.09 5.29
N VAL A 14 21.15 -0.59 6.40
CA VAL A 14 22.17 -1.23 7.23
C VAL A 14 21.81 -2.71 7.31
N SER A 15 22.77 -3.58 7.00
CA SER A 15 22.59 -5.03 7.08
C SER A 15 23.70 -5.65 7.91
N GLU A 16 23.33 -6.39 8.93
CA GLU A 16 24.22 -7.23 9.73
C GLU A 16 23.95 -8.70 9.35
N ARG A 17 25.00 -9.47 9.08
CA ARG A 17 24.85 -10.87 8.65
C ARG A 17 24.96 -11.87 9.80
N ASN A 18 25.56 -11.45 10.92
CA ASN A 18 25.74 -12.29 12.09
C ASN A 18 25.34 -11.53 13.36
N LEU A 19 24.06 -11.21 13.45
CA LEU A 19 23.50 -10.45 14.55
C LEU A 19 23.83 -11.13 15.88
N PHE A 20 24.64 -10.49 16.71
CA PHE A 20 25.10 -10.99 18.00
C PHE A 20 25.76 -12.37 17.99
N GLY A 21 26.37 -12.79 16.88
CA GLY A 21 27.05 -14.09 16.79
C GLY A 21 26.09 -15.29 16.62
N THR A 22 24.81 -15.04 16.37
CA THR A 22 23.77 -16.09 16.29
C THR A 22 23.65 -16.77 14.92
N GLY A 23 24.39 -16.31 13.91
CA GLY A 23 24.25 -16.74 12.51
C GLY A 23 23.00 -16.18 11.80
N GLN A 24 22.22 -15.32 12.49
CA GLN A 24 21.05 -14.65 11.93
C GLN A 24 21.45 -13.33 11.28
N SER A 25 20.80 -12.98 10.17
CA SER A 25 21.01 -11.70 9.51
C SER A 25 19.83 -10.76 9.74
N MET A 26 20.11 -9.50 10.02
CA MET A 26 19.12 -8.44 10.15
C MET A 26 19.41 -7.35 9.13
N SER A 27 18.39 -6.85 8.45
CA SER A 27 18.51 -5.71 7.56
C SER A 27 17.47 -4.65 7.88
N LEU A 28 17.91 -3.40 7.97
CA LEU A 28 17.07 -2.23 8.09
C LEU A 28 17.25 -1.41 6.82
N TYR A 29 16.14 -1.05 6.20
CA TYR A 29 16.07 -0.27 4.98
C TYR A 29 15.13 0.90 5.22
N ALA A 30 15.52 2.09 4.77
CA ALA A 30 14.69 3.27 4.76
C ALA A 30 14.84 4.03 3.45
N ASN A 31 13.73 4.48 2.89
CA ASN A 31 13.67 5.32 1.71
C ASN A 31 12.78 6.52 2.01
N ILE A 32 13.25 7.71 1.65
CA ILE A 32 12.57 8.98 1.92
C ILE A 32 12.60 9.80 0.64
N ALA A 33 11.47 10.42 0.28
CA ALA A 33 11.40 11.43 -0.78
C ALA A 33 10.71 12.71 -0.32
N THR A 34 11.22 13.85 -0.74
CA THR A 34 10.78 15.18 -0.29
C THR A 34 9.57 15.75 -1.05
N GLY A 35 9.24 15.17 -2.20
CA GLY A 35 8.14 15.59 -3.08
C GLY A 35 8.52 16.73 -4.04
N GLY A 36 8.00 16.65 -5.27
CA GLY A 36 8.37 17.52 -6.40
C GLY A 36 7.72 18.91 -6.44
N GLY A 37 7.17 19.40 -5.33
CA GLY A 37 6.66 20.78 -5.18
C GLY A 37 5.42 21.18 -6.01
N ARG A 38 5.00 20.39 -7.01
CA ARG A 38 3.83 20.67 -7.84
C ARG A 38 2.54 20.44 -7.05
N SER A 39 1.70 21.47 -6.93
CA SER A 39 0.41 21.40 -6.24
C SER A 39 -0.73 21.81 -7.17
N TYR A 40 -1.79 21.00 -7.25
CA TYR A 40 -3.01 21.31 -8.00
C TYR A 40 -4.18 21.58 -7.03
N PRO A 41 -5.19 22.38 -7.42
CA PRO A 41 -6.39 22.57 -6.61
C PRO A 41 -7.06 21.24 -6.25
N GLY A 42 -7.32 21.03 -4.96
CA GLY A 42 -7.86 19.77 -4.44
C GLY A 42 -6.81 18.69 -4.18
N MET A 43 -5.55 18.85 -4.54
CA MET A 43 -4.51 17.84 -4.28
C MET A 43 -4.09 17.82 -2.80
N PRO A 44 -3.75 16.65 -2.22
CA PRO A 44 -3.14 16.57 -0.89
C PRO A 44 -1.86 17.42 -0.80
N LYS A 45 -1.69 18.19 0.28
CA LYS A 45 -0.50 19.04 0.45
C LYS A 45 0.78 18.18 0.47
N GLY A 46 1.70 18.46 -0.45
CA GLY A 46 3.00 17.79 -0.52
C GLY A 46 3.02 16.48 -1.31
N ALA A 47 2.22 16.35 -2.38
CA ALA A 47 2.29 15.18 -3.26
C ALA A 47 3.71 14.92 -3.77
N GLY A 48 4.03 13.63 -3.91
CA GLY A 48 5.36 13.13 -4.22
C GLY A 48 6.22 12.84 -3.00
N ARG A 49 5.81 13.27 -1.79
CA ARG A 49 6.47 12.85 -0.55
C ARG A 49 6.24 11.36 -0.31
N MET A 50 7.30 10.66 0.06
CA MET A 50 7.21 9.27 0.47
C MET A 50 8.17 8.94 1.59
N PHE A 51 7.80 7.95 2.39
CA PHE A 51 8.64 7.29 3.36
C PHE A 51 8.32 5.80 3.27
N ALA A 52 9.33 4.96 3.19
CA ALA A 52 9.19 3.51 3.26
C ALA A 52 10.30 2.94 4.12
N GLY A 53 9.94 2.23 5.17
CA GLY A 53 10.85 1.51 6.05
C GLY A 53 10.59 0.01 5.97
N ASN A 54 11.66 -0.78 5.97
CA ASN A 54 11.57 -2.24 6.07
C ASN A 54 12.64 -2.75 7.02
N LEU A 55 12.21 -3.56 7.98
CA LEU A 55 13.04 -4.33 8.88
C LEU A 55 12.86 -5.81 8.54
N SER A 56 13.95 -6.50 8.19
CA SER A 56 13.93 -7.94 7.96
C SER A 56 14.87 -8.67 8.91
N LEU A 57 14.42 -9.77 9.48
CA LEU A 57 15.24 -10.72 10.21
C LEU A 57 15.20 -12.06 9.48
N THR A 58 16.35 -12.61 9.14
CA THR A 58 16.47 -13.89 8.46
C THR A 58 17.33 -14.84 9.30
N ASN A 59 16.79 -16.02 9.59
CA ASN A 59 17.53 -17.14 10.12
C ASN A 59 17.78 -18.15 8.98
N PRO A 60 19.00 -18.21 8.42
CA PRO A 60 19.30 -19.09 7.29
C PRO A 60 19.40 -20.58 7.66
N ARG A 61 19.55 -20.92 8.95
CA ARG A 61 19.69 -22.30 9.42
C ARG A 61 18.95 -22.50 10.73
N ILE A 62 17.63 -22.63 10.65
CA ILE A 62 16.85 -23.03 11.82
C ILE A 62 17.27 -24.45 12.21
N PHE A 63 17.76 -24.63 13.44
CA PHE A 63 18.20 -25.93 13.99
C PHE A 63 19.21 -26.68 13.10
N ASP A 64 20.21 -25.98 12.55
CA ASP A 64 21.29 -26.55 11.72
C ASP A 64 20.79 -27.39 10.52
N SER A 65 19.59 -27.07 10.03
CA SER A 65 18.86 -27.87 9.04
C SER A 65 18.74 -27.16 7.68
N TRP A 66 18.21 -27.87 6.68
CA TRP A 66 17.84 -27.35 5.35
C TRP A 66 16.68 -26.33 5.35
N TYR A 67 16.38 -25.70 6.50
CA TYR A 67 15.27 -24.77 6.67
C TYR A 67 15.77 -23.36 6.94
N SER A 68 15.11 -22.39 6.32
CA SER A 68 15.34 -20.96 6.53
C SER A 68 14.03 -20.29 6.94
N SER A 69 14.10 -19.27 7.78
CA SER A 69 12.96 -18.38 8.04
C SER A 69 13.34 -16.94 7.82
N THR A 70 12.42 -16.17 7.26
CA THR A 70 12.52 -14.73 7.14
C THR A 70 11.28 -14.09 7.74
N ILE A 71 11.48 -13.05 8.53
CA ILE A 71 10.42 -12.20 9.05
C ILE A 71 10.69 -10.80 8.51
N ASN A 72 9.65 -10.16 7.97
CA ASN A 72 9.68 -8.83 7.42
C ASN A 72 8.63 -7.97 8.11
N LEU A 73 9.02 -6.78 8.54
CA LEU A 73 8.14 -5.74 9.06
C LEU A 73 8.37 -4.50 8.23
N TYR A 74 7.33 -4.00 7.58
CA TYR A 74 7.45 -2.82 6.73
C TYR A 74 6.36 -1.81 7.04
N ALA A 75 6.68 -0.54 6.79
CA ALA A 75 5.76 0.57 6.90
C ALA A 75 6.01 1.50 5.72
N ASP A 76 4.93 2.01 5.14
CA ASP A 76 4.99 2.94 4.03
C ASP A 76 4.05 4.12 4.26
N TYR A 77 4.46 5.26 3.73
CA TYR A 77 3.68 6.47 3.72
C TYR A 77 3.95 7.17 2.40
N ARG A 78 2.89 7.43 1.63
CA ARG A 78 3.00 8.05 0.31
C ARG A 78 1.88 9.05 0.10
N ILE A 79 2.25 10.27 -0.29
CA ILE A 79 1.30 11.29 -0.69
C ILE A 79 1.19 11.24 -2.22
N SER A 80 0.07 10.73 -2.71
CA SER A 80 -0.27 10.71 -4.14
C SER A 80 -1.07 11.97 -4.52
N TYR A 81 -1.30 12.14 -5.83
CA TYR A 81 -2.12 13.24 -6.35
C TYR A 81 -3.58 13.20 -5.88
N GLN A 82 -4.13 12.00 -5.70
CA GLN A 82 -5.55 11.83 -5.41
C GLN A 82 -5.84 11.45 -3.96
N TYR A 83 -4.88 10.86 -3.25
CA TYR A 83 -5.03 10.37 -1.89
C TYR A 83 -3.67 10.25 -1.20
N ILE A 84 -3.70 10.22 0.12
CA ILE A 84 -2.60 9.86 1.00
C ILE A 84 -2.76 8.39 1.35
N GLN A 85 -1.69 7.62 1.17
CA GLN A 85 -1.62 6.22 1.55
C GLN A 85 -0.68 6.08 2.74
N GLN A 86 -1.16 5.44 3.80
CA GLN A 86 -0.35 5.03 4.95
C GLN A 86 -0.51 3.52 5.08
N GLY A 87 0.55 2.78 4.90
CA GLY A 87 0.53 1.33 4.93
C GLY A 87 1.54 0.77 5.90
N GLY A 88 1.35 -0.50 6.20
CA GLY A 88 2.31 -1.29 6.91
C GLY A 88 1.91 -2.74 6.90
N GLY A 89 2.89 -3.60 7.06
CA GLY A 89 2.65 -5.02 6.99
C GLY A 89 3.72 -5.84 7.64
N PHE A 90 3.39 -7.12 7.71
CA PHE A 90 4.16 -8.15 8.32
C PHE A 90 4.20 -9.33 7.37
N GLY A 91 5.39 -9.81 7.06
CA GLY A 91 5.63 -11.01 6.29
C GLY A 91 6.39 -12.03 7.11
N VAL A 92 6.04 -13.30 6.98
CA VAL A 92 6.86 -14.43 7.43
C VAL A 92 7.02 -15.36 6.25
N ASN A 93 8.24 -15.82 6.01
CA ASN A 93 8.54 -16.81 5.00
C ASN A 93 9.32 -17.96 5.62
N ILE A 94 8.95 -19.19 5.29
CA ILE A 94 9.65 -20.39 5.72
C ILE A 94 10.07 -21.14 4.46
N GLY A 95 11.37 -21.27 4.25
CA GLY A 95 11.97 -22.00 3.15
C GLY A 95 12.53 -23.35 3.59
N ARG A 96 12.50 -24.32 2.70
CA ARG A 96 13.14 -25.63 2.83
C ARG A 96 13.85 -25.99 1.53
N MET A 97 15.08 -26.47 1.63
CA MET A 97 15.75 -27.14 0.51
C MET A 97 15.24 -28.59 0.44
N LEU A 98 14.70 -29.00 -0.71
CA LEU A 98 14.32 -30.40 -0.97
C LEU A 98 15.50 -31.22 -1.52
N GLY A 99 16.50 -30.54 -2.04
CA GLY A 99 17.78 -31.09 -2.47
C GLY A 99 18.75 -29.95 -2.78
N ASN A 100 19.85 -30.24 -3.47
CA ASN A 100 20.90 -29.24 -3.75
C ASN A 100 20.48 -28.18 -4.79
N ARG A 101 19.37 -28.41 -5.49
CA ARG A 101 18.91 -27.60 -6.64
C ARG A 101 17.47 -27.14 -6.52
N THR A 102 16.71 -27.68 -5.57
CA THR A 102 15.28 -27.42 -5.42
C THR A 102 15.02 -26.80 -4.07
N HIS A 103 14.37 -25.63 -4.08
CA HIS A 103 13.95 -24.92 -2.88
C HIS A 103 12.45 -24.71 -2.94
N VAL A 104 11.80 -24.90 -1.80
CA VAL A 104 10.37 -24.62 -1.64
C VAL A 104 10.23 -23.65 -0.49
N SER A 105 9.43 -22.60 -0.65
CA SER A 105 9.11 -21.71 0.45
C SER A 105 7.63 -21.43 0.56
N LEU A 106 7.18 -21.22 1.80
CA LEU A 106 5.83 -20.84 2.14
C LEU A 106 5.88 -19.52 2.91
N GLY A 107 5.31 -18.50 2.29
CA GLY A 107 5.16 -17.16 2.83
C GLY A 107 3.75 -16.88 3.29
N TYR A 108 3.62 -16.09 4.35
CA TYR A 108 2.39 -15.44 4.76
C TYR A 108 2.64 -13.94 4.90
N ASN A 109 1.81 -13.13 4.26
CA ASN A 109 1.90 -11.67 4.30
C ASN A 109 0.58 -11.07 4.78
N LEU A 110 0.67 -10.17 5.74
CA LEU A 110 -0.40 -9.33 6.25
C LEU A 110 -0.08 -7.88 5.93
N ASN A 111 -0.98 -7.21 5.23
CA ASN A 111 -0.83 -5.81 4.86
C ASN A 111 -2.06 -5.02 5.31
N VAL A 112 -1.82 -3.93 6.01
CA VAL A 112 -2.81 -2.97 6.46
C VAL A 112 -2.54 -1.68 5.71
N THR A 113 -3.52 -1.15 4.99
CA THR A 113 -3.38 0.11 4.28
C THR A 113 -4.51 1.03 4.65
N LYS A 114 -4.17 2.30 4.86
CA LYS A 114 -5.07 3.39 5.18
C LYS A 114 -5.00 4.45 4.10
N LEU A 115 -6.13 4.76 3.48
CA LEU A 115 -6.29 5.80 2.47
C LEU A 115 -6.95 7.01 3.12
N LEU A 116 -6.40 8.20 2.91
CA LEU A 116 -6.85 9.45 3.52
C LEU A 116 -6.71 10.63 2.58
N GLY A 117 -7.31 11.76 2.95
CA GLY A 117 -7.06 13.04 2.30
C GLY A 117 -7.37 12.99 0.81
N PHE A 118 -8.52 12.42 0.44
CA PHE A 118 -8.92 12.33 -0.95
C PHE A 118 -9.07 13.72 -1.58
N SER A 119 -8.73 13.82 -2.86
CA SER A 119 -8.73 15.11 -3.56
C SER A 119 -10.12 15.73 -3.73
N SER A 120 -11.16 14.89 -3.79
CA SER A 120 -12.55 15.31 -3.94
C SER A 120 -13.47 14.45 -3.07
N PRO A 121 -14.52 15.06 -2.47
CA PRO A 121 -15.60 14.33 -1.80
C PRO A 121 -16.25 13.25 -2.69
N LEU A 122 -16.33 13.48 -4.01
CA LEU A 122 -16.86 12.49 -4.94
C LEU A 122 -15.98 11.25 -5.05
N TYR A 123 -14.66 11.44 -4.96
CA TYR A 123 -13.70 10.33 -5.00
C TYR A 123 -13.69 9.58 -3.66
N ASN A 124 -13.77 10.33 -2.55
CA ASN A 124 -13.85 9.76 -1.21
C ASN A 124 -15.09 8.84 -1.04
N ARG A 125 -16.22 9.23 -1.62
CA ARG A 125 -17.46 8.44 -1.63
C ARG A 125 -17.29 6.99 -2.18
N TYR A 126 -16.34 6.73 -3.07
CA TYR A 126 -16.05 5.37 -3.55
C TYR A 126 -15.34 4.48 -2.52
N TYR A 127 -14.79 5.08 -1.47
CA TYR A 127 -14.10 4.37 -0.39
C TYR A 127 -14.85 4.45 0.95
N SER A 128 -15.88 5.28 1.06
CA SER A 128 -16.71 5.41 2.27
C SER A 128 -17.87 4.42 2.33
N SER A 129 -18.31 4.14 3.56
CA SER A 129 -19.55 3.42 3.85
C SER A 129 -20.78 4.31 3.61
N VAL A 130 -21.95 3.71 3.31
CA VAL A 130 -23.26 4.38 3.21
C VAL A 130 -23.65 5.11 4.50
N ASN A 131 -23.10 4.69 5.65
CA ASN A 131 -23.33 5.32 6.94
C ASN A 131 -22.42 6.53 7.20
N GLU A 132 -21.40 6.73 6.35
CA GLU A 132 -20.42 7.81 6.50
C GLU A 132 -20.79 9.02 5.63
N VAL A 133 -20.84 10.20 6.27
CA VAL A 133 -21.08 11.48 5.61
C VAL A 133 -19.75 12.08 5.17
N VAL A 134 -19.43 11.91 3.90
CA VAL A 134 -18.19 12.41 3.29
C VAL A 134 -18.19 13.93 3.19
N SER A 135 -19.34 14.51 2.84
CA SER A 135 -19.54 15.95 2.82
C SER A 135 -20.94 16.28 3.30
N PRO A 136 -21.08 17.08 4.37
CA PRO A 136 -22.37 17.41 4.93
C PRO A 136 -23.15 18.30 3.95
N ARG A 137 -24.47 18.15 3.98
CA ARG A 137 -25.39 19.03 3.26
C ARG A 137 -25.08 20.49 3.61
N GLN A 138 -24.89 21.32 2.60
CA GLN A 138 -24.71 22.76 2.80
C GLN A 138 -26.07 23.44 2.64
N CYS A 139 -26.42 24.28 3.61
CA CYS A 139 -27.65 25.03 3.63
C CYS A 139 -27.38 26.52 3.88
N SER A 140 -28.30 27.37 3.44
CA SER A 140 -28.26 28.82 3.68
C SER A 140 -29.68 29.35 3.86
N THR A 141 -29.87 30.38 4.69
CA THR A 141 -31.19 31.02 4.83
C THR A 141 -31.53 31.90 3.63
N PRO A 142 -32.83 32.20 3.42
CA PRO A 142 -33.27 33.00 2.27
C PRO A 142 -32.66 34.41 2.26
N ALA A 143 -32.47 35.01 3.44
CA ALA A 143 -31.88 36.34 3.57
C ALA A 143 -30.43 36.39 3.06
N SER A 144 -29.59 35.42 3.44
CA SER A 144 -28.20 35.35 2.97
C SER A 144 -28.11 35.07 1.46
N VAL A 145 -29.04 34.25 0.93
CA VAL A 145 -29.17 34.01 -0.53
C VAL A 145 -29.53 35.29 -1.30
N ILE A 146 -30.52 36.04 -0.80
CA ILE A 146 -30.99 37.29 -1.44
C ILE A 146 -29.87 38.33 -1.44
N ILE A 147 -29.18 38.52 -0.31
CA ILE A 147 -28.07 39.47 -0.18
C ILE A 147 -26.95 39.11 -1.18
N ASN A 148 -26.55 37.84 -1.26
CA ASN A 148 -25.49 37.41 -2.18
C ASN A 148 -25.84 37.68 -3.66
N ARG A 149 -27.09 37.41 -4.06
CA ARG A 149 -27.54 37.71 -5.43
C ARG A 149 -27.58 39.21 -5.72
N LEU A 150 -28.03 40.02 -4.77
CA LEU A 150 -28.10 41.49 -4.92
C LEU A 150 -26.71 42.12 -4.96
N SER A 151 -25.75 41.60 -4.20
CA SER A 151 -24.36 42.08 -4.20
C SER A 151 -23.55 41.60 -5.40
N GLY A 152 -24.15 40.92 -6.39
CA GLY A 152 -23.44 40.32 -7.53
C GLY A 152 -22.40 39.27 -7.10
N GLY A 153 -22.62 38.65 -5.94
CA GLY A 153 -21.57 37.97 -5.22
C GLY A 153 -21.08 36.70 -5.94
N LYS A 154 -19.78 36.71 -6.20
CA LYS A 154 -19.00 35.53 -6.60
C LYS A 154 -18.52 34.73 -5.38
N THR A 155 -18.84 35.19 -4.17
CA THR A 155 -18.44 34.56 -2.91
C THR A 155 -19.44 33.47 -2.51
N PRO A 156 -18.97 32.25 -2.17
CA PRO A 156 -19.84 31.18 -1.69
C PRO A 156 -20.66 31.64 -0.48
N LEU A 157 -21.94 31.26 -0.43
CA LEU A 157 -22.78 31.45 0.75
C LEU A 157 -22.14 30.72 1.94
N GLN A 158 -22.15 31.34 3.12
CA GLN A 158 -21.67 30.68 4.32
C GLN A 158 -22.60 29.50 4.69
N PRO A 159 -22.04 28.38 5.16
CA PRO A 159 -22.85 27.24 5.60
C PRO A 159 -23.63 27.61 6.86
N GLU A 160 -24.95 27.46 6.81
CA GLU A 160 -25.86 27.55 7.96
C GLU A 160 -26.43 26.17 8.28
N SER A 161 -26.88 25.97 9.53
CA SER A 161 -27.49 24.71 9.97
C SER A 161 -28.76 24.42 9.16
N CYS A 162 -28.85 23.22 8.58
CA CYS A 162 -30.00 22.78 7.79
C CYS A 162 -31.29 22.58 8.62
N SER A 163 -31.23 22.72 9.94
CA SER A 163 -32.38 22.63 10.83
C SER A 163 -33.13 23.96 11.01
N SER A 164 -32.61 25.06 10.47
CA SER A 164 -33.23 26.39 10.61
C SER A 164 -34.52 26.51 9.78
N PRO A 165 -35.61 27.10 10.32
CA PRO A 165 -36.82 27.37 9.55
C PRO A 165 -36.51 28.21 8.29
N GLY A 166 -36.90 27.70 7.12
CA GLY A 166 -36.68 28.36 5.83
C GLY A 166 -35.30 28.13 5.19
N ALA A 167 -34.45 27.28 5.74
CA ALA A 167 -33.16 26.94 5.13
C ALA A 167 -33.33 26.33 3.73
N ILE A 168 -32.58 26.86 2.75
CA ILE A 168 -32.52 26.34 1.39
C ILE A 168 -31.25 25.50 1.26
N THR A 169 -31.37 24.33 0.66
CA THR A 169 -30.23 23.46 0.38
C THR A 169 -29.45 23.96 -0.82
N THR A 170 -28.17 24.24 -0.62
CA THR A 170 -27.27 24.72 -1.68
C THR A 170 -26.39 23.61 -2.26
N SER A 171 -26.11 22.55 -1.48
CA SER A 171 -25.43 21.33 -1.96
C SER A 171 -26.04 20.09 -1.32
N PRO A 172 -26.28 19.01 -2.08
CA PRO A 172 -26.69 17.72 -1.51
C PRO A 172 -25.58 17.14 -0.63
N GLU A 173 -25.99 16.28 0.29
CA GLU A 173 -25.08 15.47 1.10
C GLU A 173 -24.44 14.39 0.23
N ILE A 174 -23.14 14.17 0.41
CA ILE A 174 -22.42 13.08 -0.25
C ILE A 174 -22.13 12.02 0.82
N LYS A 175 -22.72 10.84 0.64
CA LYS A 175 -22.46 9.65 1.46
C LYS A 175 -21.69 8.61 0.66
N GLY A 176 -21.06 7.66 1.34
CA GLY A 176 -20.43 6.51 0.69
C GLY A 176 -21.40 5.66 -0.13
N ILE A 177 -20.87 4.85 -1.04
CA ILE A 177 -21.67 3.96 -1.91
C ILE A 177 -21.77 2.55 -1.33
N TRP A 178 -20.78 2.15 -0.53
CA TRP A 178 -20.62 0.76 -0.13
C TRP A 178 -21.13 0.52 1.28
N ASP A 179 -21.52 -0.71 1.60
CA ASP A 179 -21.94 -1.03 2.96
C ASP A 179 -20.77 -0.92 3.96
N ARG A 180 -19.53 -1.19 3.50
CA ARG A 180 -18.31 -1.11 4.32
C ARG A 180 -17.43 0.09 3.96
N ASP A 181 -16.68 0.54 4.96
CA ASP A 181 -15.54 1.43 4.81
C ASP A 181 -14.33 0.73 4.16
N TYR A 182 -13.80 1.33 3.10
CA TYR A 182 -12.60 0.94 2.36
C TYR A 182 -11.45 1.93 2.53
N HIS A 183 -11.51 2.81 3.55
CA HIS A 183 -10.39 3.64 3.95
C HIS A 183 -9.29 2.83 4.61
N THR A 184 -9.60 1.68 5.22
CA THR A 184 -8.63 0.88 6.00
C THR A 184 -8.60 -0.59 5.57
N PRO A 185 -8.39 -0.92 4.28
CA PRO A 185 -8.31 -2.30 3.85
C PRO A 185 -7.17 -3.03 4.56
N ILE A 186 -7.50 -4.22 5.08
CA ILE A 186 -6.55 -5.18 5.58
C ILE A 186 -6.62 -6.39 4.65
N THR A 187 -5.47 -6.79 4.13
CA THR A 187 -5.33 -7.92 3.19
C THR A 187 -4.33 -8.92 3.75
N SER A 188 -4.63 -10.21 3.60
CA SER A 188 -3.73 -11.30 3.95
C SER A 188 -3.48 -12.17 2.70
N SER A 189 -2.32 -12.80 2.61
CA SER A 189 -2.01 -13.71 1.50
C SER A 189 -1.02 -14.79 1.92
N PHE A 190 -1.17 -15.98 1.35
CA PHE A 190 -0.18 -17.03 1.40
C PHE A 190 0.49 -17.15 0.04
N THR A 191 1.81 -17.28 0.02
CA THR A 191 2.59 -17.49 -1.20
C THR A 191 3.36 -18.79 -1.08
N LEU A 192 3.08 -19.75 -1.95
CA LEU A 192 3.91 -20.94 -2.12
C LEU A 192 4.87 -20.68 -3.28
N ASP A 193 6.16 -20.85 -3.06
CA ASP A 193 7.19 -20.72 -4.09
C ASP A 193 7.97 -22.03 -4.23
N VAL A 194 8.26 -22.40 -5.47
CA VAL A 194 9.10 -23.54 -5.83
C VAL A 194 10.12 -23.04 -6.84
N SER A 195 11.39 -23.09 -6.47
CA SER A 195 12.52 -22.73 -7.31
C SER A 195 13.40 -23.94 -7.56
N TYR A 196 13.82 -24.11 -8.81
CA TYR A 196 14.77 -25.11 -9.25
C TYR A 196 15.84 -24.44 -10.10
N ASP A 197 17.10 -24.62 -9.74
CA ASP A 197 18.24 -24.11 -10.50
C ASP A 197 19.30 -25.20 -10.63
N ASN A 198 19.59 -25.57 -11.87
CA ASN A 198 20.69 -26.46 -12.21
C ASN A 198 21.61 -25.84 -13.27
N THR A 199 21.73 -24.51 -13.27
CA THR A 199 22.65 -23.82 -14.16
C THR A 199 24.09 -23.95 -13.70
N ASP A 200 25.01 -23.86 -14.65
CA ASP A 200 26.45 -24.01 -14.43
C ASP A 200 27.15 -22.72 -13.98
N ASP A 201 26.61 -21.55 -14.35
CA ASP A 201 27.13 -20.22 -14.03
C ASP A 201 25.98 -19.25 -13.74
N TYR A 202 26.14 -18.45 -12.70
CA TYR A 202 25.13 -17.48 -12.26
C TYR A 202 24.96 -16.28 -13.21
N TYR A 203 26.06 -15.81 -13.83
CA TYR A 203 26.04 -14.63 -14.67
C TYR A 203 25.78 -14.97 -16.14
N PHE A 204 26.38 -16.06 -16.62
CA PHE A 204 26.29 -16.48 -18.01
C PHE A 204 26.04 -17.99 -18.12
N PRO A 205 24.83 -18.45 -17.76
CA PRO A 205 24.49 -19.86 -17.79
C PRO A 205 24.57 -20.39 -19.23
N ARG A 206 25.38 -21.44 -19.43
CA ARG A 206 25.55 -22.10 -20.73
C ARG A 206 24.79 -23.41 -20.81
N ASN A 207 24.58 -24.06 -19.67
CA ASN A 207 23.81 -25.29 -19.55
C ASN A 207 22.90 -25.24 -18.33
N GLY A 208 21.78 -25.96 -18.39
CA GLY A 208 20.86 -26.11 -17.27
C GLY A 208 19.51 -25.43 -17.49
N VAL A 209 18.66 -25.51 -16.47
CA VAL A 209 17.30 -24.97 -16.48
C VAL A 209 17.07 -24.25 -15.15
N ILE A 210 16.49 -23.05 -15.24
CA ILE A 210 15.95 -22.34 -14.07
C ILE A 210 14.43 -22.36 -14.17
N PHE A 211 13.79 -22.91 -13.16
CA PHE A 211 12.34 -22.96 -13.02
C PHE A 211 11.95 -22.27 -11.72
N ASN A 212 11.14 -21.22 -11.79
CA ASN A 212 10.56 -20.57 -10.62
C ASN A 212 9.05 -20.52 -10.79
N SER A 213 8.32 -21.13 -9.87
CA SER A 213 6.86 -21.15 -9.87
C SER A 213 6.36 -20.69 -8.53
N TYR A 214 5.45 -19.71 -8.51
CA TYR A 214 4.81 -19.26 -7.29
C TYR A 214 3.29 -19.23 -7.42
N ALA A 215 2.62 -19.51 -6.31
CA ALA A 215 1.18 -19.46 -6.19
C ALA A 215 0.84 -18.55 -5.02
N THR A 216 0.09 -17.47 -5.28
CA THR A 216 -0.39 -16.59 -4.21
C THR A 216 -1.89 -16.74 -4.06
N MET A 217 -2.34 -17.07 -2.85
CA MET A 217 -3.75 -17.17 -2.49
C MET A 217 -4.07 -16.13 -1.42
N SER A 218 -5.30 -15.61 -1.44
CA SER A 218 -5.80 -14.76 -0.35
C SER A 218 -5.79 -15.55 0.96
N GLY A 219 -5.32 -14.93 2.04
CA GLY A 219 -5.16 -15.56 3.34
C GLY A 219 -6.44 -15.58 4.18
N LEU A 220 -6.26 -15.63 5.50
CA LEU A 220 -7.36 -15.63 6.47
C LEU A 220 -8.29 -14.43 6.29
N PRO A 221 -9.60 -14.58 6.55
CA PRO A 221 -10.57 -13.52 6.39
C PRO A 221 -10.20 -12.35 7.29
N SER A 222 -9.75 -11.27 6.67
CA SER A 222 -9.75 -9.96 7.32
C SER A 222 -11.09 -9.28 7.08
N SER A 223 -11.42 -8.24 7.85
CA SER A 223 -12.66 -7.47 7.71
C SER A 223 -12.86 -6.85 6.31
N GLY A 224 -11.86 -6.94 5.44
CA GLY A 224 -11.90 -6.72 3.99
C GLY A 224 -12.41 -7.93 3.18
N THR A 225 -13.44 -7.72 2.36
CA THR A 225 -13.94 -8.66 1.34
C THR A 225 -13.05 -8.69 0.09
N LEU A 226 -11.86 -8.08 0.15
CA LEU A 226 -10.79 -8.34 -0.82
C LEU A 226 -10.07 -9.65 -0.45
N ASN A 227 -10.85 -10.72 -0.28
CA ASN A 227 -10.38 -12.11 -0.27
C ASN A 227 -10.69 -12.74 -1.64
N SER A 228 -10.47 -11.98 -2.71
CA SER A 228 -10.42 -12.55 -4.05
C SER A 228 -9.00 -13.06 -4.29
N TRP A 229 -8.90 -14.35 -4.58
CA TRP A 229 -7.74 -15.05 -5.09
C TRP A 229 -6.89 -14.17 -6.03
N ASN A 230 -5.60 -13.97 -5.72
CA ASN A 230 -4.74 -12.92 -6.31
C ASN A 230 -3.57 -13.46 -7.16
N GLY A 231 -3.72 -14.65 -7.75
CA GLY A 231 -2.94 -15.06 -8.93
C GLY A 231 -1.99 -16.26 -8.77
N LEU A 232 -1.94 -17.07 -9.83
CA LEU A 232 -0.89 -18.07 -10.12
C LEU A 232 0.07 -17.46 -11.15
N GLY A 233 1.38 -17.58 -10.93
CA GLY A 233 2.39 -17.07 -11.86
C GLY A 233 3.67 -17.90 -11.79
N GLY A 234 4.29 -18.16 -12.94
CA GLY A 234 5.55 -18.90 -13.01
C GLY A 234 6.41 -18.39 -14.14
N ASN A 235 7.71 -18.40 -13.95
CA ASN A 235 8.69 -18.04 -14.96
C ASN A 235 9.59 -19.25 -15.23
N VAL A 236 9.59 -19.71 -16.48
CA VAL A 236 10.44 -20.81 -16.94
C VAL A 236 11.44 -20.21 -17.93
N ARG A 237 12.72 -20.25 -17.59
CA ARG A 237 13.80 -19.87 -18.49
C ARG A 237 14.64 -21.09 -18.81
N ASN A 238 14.64 -21.45 -20.10
CA ASN A 238 15.50 -22.49 -20.64
C ASN A 238 16.70 -21.83 -21.30
N THR A 239 17.90 -22.08 -20.77
CA THR A 239 19.16 -21.57 -21.30
C THR A 239 19.92 -22.73 -21.92
N LYS A 240 19.60 -23.03 -23.18
CA LYS A 240 20.40 -23.90 -24.01
C LYS A 240 20.90 -23.07 -25.19
N VAL A 241 22.21 -22.89 -25.27
CA VAL A 241 22.89 -22.32 -26.45
C VAL A 241 23.35 -23.45 -27.34
#